data_AF-A0AAN6GYK3-F1
#
_entry.id   AF-A0AAN6GYK3-F1
#
_cell.length_a   1.000
_cell.length_b   1.000
_cell.length_c   1.000
_cell.angle_alpha   90.00
_cell.angle_beta   90.00
_cell.angle_gamma   90.00
#
_symmetry.space_group_name_H-M   'P 1'
#
loop_
_entity.id
_entity.type
_entity.pdbx_description
1 polymer ?
#
loop_
_entity_poly.entity_id
_entity_poly.type
_entity_poly.pdbx_seq_one_letter_code
_entity_poly.pdbx_strand_id
1 'polypeptide(L)'
;MSQTDSSDSYPLPRDNAETIRLNEQHKCLVGAFGFHIHPSIPVAKEEHDFRVADIACGSGIWLTDIATQYPHAQCDGFDISDKQFPASSDLKRDFPDSLRFHVRDATAEGGYGKDFECQFDIVAVRLLHISIAGAQWTRAVQNAIALLKPG
;
A
#
# COMPACT_ATOMS: atom_id res chain seq x y z
N MET A 1 17.15 -24.95 7.35
CA MET A 1 16.89 -24.81 5.89
C MET A 1 16.48 -23.37 5.65
N SER A 2 17.43 -22.49 5.32
CA SER A 2 17.14 -21.09 5.00
C SER A 2 16.64 -21.02 3.56
N GLN A 3 15.35 -20.77 3.39
CA GLN A 3 14.79 -20.47 2.07
C GLN A 3 15.21 -19.05 1.68
N THR A 4 16.18 -19.00 0.78
CA THR A 4 16.40 -18.01 -0.28
C THR A 4 16.07 -16.54 0.05
N ASP A 5 17.12 -15.76 0.33
CA ASP A 5 17.12 -14.31 0.15
C ASP A 5 16.63 -13.98 -1.26
N SER A 6 15.37 -13.54 -1.38
CA SER A 6 14.92 -12.82 -2.57
C SER A 6 15.78 -11.58 -2.67
N SER A 7 16.47 -11.39 -3.79
CA SER A 7 17.31 -10.23 -4.06
C SER A 7 16.51 -8.94 -3.90
N ASP A 8 16.61 -8.32 -2.73
CA ASP A 8 16.03 -7.03 -2.40
C ASP A 8 16.65 -5.98 -3.31
N SER A 9 15.99 -5.68 -4.43
CA SER A 9 16.50 -4.79 -5.47
C SER A 9 16.20 -3.31 -5.19
N TYR A 10 15.63 -2.98 -4.02
CA TYR A 10 15.31 -1.61 -3.67
C TYR A 10 16.59 -0.79 -3.42
N PRO A 11 16.85 0.26 -4.20
CA PRO A 11 18.15 0.94 -4.18
C PRO A 11 18.32 1.94 -3.02
N LEU A 12 17.27 2.23 -2.27
CA LEU A 12 17.28 3.22 -1.18
C LEU A 12 17.34 2.53 0.20
N PRO A 13 17.93 3.20 1.22
CA PRO A 13 17.93 2.68 2.58
C PRO A 13 16.51 2.57 3.14
N ARG A 14 16.34 1.86 4.26
CA ARG A 14 15.07 1.75 4.99
C ARG A 14 15.27 2.14 6.45
N ASP A 15 15.75 3.36 6.66
CA ASP A 15 16.00 3.94 7.97
C ASP A 15 15.05 5.10 8.28
N ASN A 16 15.18 5.69 9.46
CA ASN A 16 14.32 6.79 9.89
C ASN A 16 14.43 8.03 8.98
N ALA A 17 15.62 8.31 8.44
CA ALA A 17 15.82 9.44 7.55
C ALA A 17 15.07 9.22 6.22
N GLU A 18 15.11 8.01 5.68
CA GLU A 18 14.30 7.66 4.51
C GLU A 18 12.81 7.73 4.80
N THR A 19 12.35 7.24 5.95
CA THR A 19 10.93 7.33 6.34
C THR A 19 10.47 8.79 6.40
N ILE A 20 11.28 9.70 6.94
CA ILE A 20 11.00 11.14 6.93
C ILE A 20 10.93 11.65 5.48
N ARG A 21 11.91 11.29 4.64
CA ARG A 21 11.93 11.68 3.22
C ARG A 21 10.67 11.22 2.47
N LEU A 22 10.23 9.98 2.66
CA LEU A 22 9.00 9.42 2.08
C LEU A 22 7.76 10.20 2.55
N ASN A 23 7.68 10.52 3.84
CA ASN A 23 6.57 11.27 4.41
C ASN A 23 6.51 12.70 3.85
N GLU A 24 7.65 13.37 3.67
CA GLU A 24 7.69 14.69 3.02
C GLU A 24 7.34 14.60 1.53
N GLN A 25 7.81 13.58 0.82
CA GLN A 25 7.44 13.34 -0.58
C GLN A 25 5.92 13.14 -0.73
N HIS A 26 5.29 12.39 0.18
CA HIS A 26 3.84 12.22 0.22
C HIS A 26 3.12 13.55 0.43
N LYS A 27 3.52 14.37 1.41
CA LYS A 27 2.92 15.69 1.66
C LYS A 27 3.01 16.60 0.44
N CYS A 28 4.16 16.62 -0.23
CA CYS A 28 4.34 17.38 -1.47
C CYS A 28 3.41 16.91 -2.59
N LEU A 29 3.28 15.60 -2.80
CA LEU A 29 2.41 15.04 -3.84
C LEU A 29 0.93 15.32 -3.57
N VAL A 30 0.46 15.03 -2.36
CA VAL A 30 -0.93 15.31 -1.97
C VAL A 30 -1.22 16.80 -2.03
N GLY A 31 -0.31 17.65 -1.54
CA GLY A 31 -0.47 19.11 -1.63
C GLY A 31 -0.53 19.63 -3.06
N ALA A 32 0.22 19.02 -3.99
CA ALA A 32 0.19 19.37 -5.40
C ALA A 32 -1.09 18.91 -6.13
N PHE A 33 -1.58 17.70 -5.83
CA PHE A 33 -2.80 17.18 -6.44
C PHE A 33 -4.08 17.73 -5.80
N GLY A 34 -4.04 18.03 -4.50
CA GLY A 34 -5.20 18.47 -3.71
C GLY A 34 -6.13 17.34 -3.27
N PHE A 35 -5.75 16.07 -3.50
CA PHE A 35 -6.53 14.90 -3.13
C PHE A 35 -5.65 13.66 -2.90
N HIS A 36 -6.13 12.71 -2.09
CA HIS A 36 -5.52 11.39 -1.92
C HIS A 36 -6.08 10.36 -2.90
N ILE A 37 -7.40 10.40 -3.13
CA ILE A 37 -8.13 9.62 -4.14
C ILE A 37 -8.67 10.61 -5.17
N HIS A 38 -8.51 10.32 -6.46
CA HIS A 38 -8.95 11.23 -7.51
C HIS A 38 -10.48 11.47 -7.41
N PRO A 39 -10.97 12.72 -7.51
CA PRO A 39 -12.40 13.04 -7.31
C PRO A 39 -13.38 12.37 -8.28
N SER A 40 -12.89 11.79 -9.38
CA SER A 40 -13.72 11.03 -10.31
C SER A 40 -14.02 9.60 -9.86
N ILE A 41 -13.35 9.12 -8.81
CA ILE A 41 -13.60 7.79 -8.24
C ILE A 41 -14.71 7.98 -7.20
N PRO A 42 -15.90 7.41 -7.40
CA PRO A 42 -17.03 7.64 -6.52
C PRO A 42 -16.85 6.84 -5.23
N VAL A 43 -16.31 7.49 -4.19
CA VAL A 43 -16.18 6.92 -2.84
C VAL A 43 -16.99 7.78 -1.88
N ALA A 44 -18.04 7.22 -1.28
CA ALA A 44 -18.74 7.91 -0.21
C ALA A 44 -18.01 7.69 1.13
N LYS A 45 -17.88 8.74 1.95
CA LYS A 45 -17.19 8.63 3.25
C LYS A 45 -17.94 7.75 4.23
N GLU A 46 -19.25 7.70 4.07
CA GLU A 46 -20.19 6.91 4.86
C GLU A 46 -20.40 5.50 4.30
N GLU A 47 -19.69 5.12 3.23
CA GLU A 47 -19.80 3.80 2.65
C GLU A 47 -19.25 2.75 3.61
N HIS A 48 -20.12 1.84 4.02
CA HIS A 48 -19.77 0.67 4.80
C HIS A 48 -19.25 -0.42 3.85
N ASP A 49 -18.26 -1.20 4.28
CA ASP A 49 -17.60 -2.27 3.51
C ASP A 49 -16.67 -1.82 2.36
N PHE A 50 -16.23 -0.56 2.39
CA PHE A 50 -15.21 -0.03 1.48
C PHE A 50 -13.81 -0.55 1.83
N ARG A 51 -13.09 -1.15 0.87
CA ARG A 51 -11.75 -1.72 1.08
C ARG A 51 -10.71 -1.07 0.16
N VAL A 52 -9.59 -0.66 0.75
CA VAL A 52 -8.47 0.01 0.06
C VAL A 52 -7.17 -0.76 0.25
N ALA A 53 -6.46 -1.01 -0.83
CA ALA A 53 -5.09 -1.51 -0.81
C ALA A 53 -4.08 -0.41 -1.22
N ASP A 54 -2.94 -0.34 -0.55
CA ASP A 54 -1.77 0.45 -0.99
C ASP A 54 -0.61 -0.50 -1.29
N ILE A 55 -0.20 -0.58 -2.55
CA ILE A 55 0.88 -1.46 -3.02
C ILE A 55 2.22 -0.73 -2.99
N ALA A 56 3.23 -1.41 -2.43
CA ALA A 56 4.54 -0.84 -2.11
C ALA A 56 4.37 0.42 -1.24
N CYS A 57 3.65 0.25 -0.12
CA CYS A 57 3.18 1.34 0.71
C CYS A 57 4.32 2.08 1.46
N GLY A 58 5.53 1.52 1.52
CA GLY A 58 6.68 2.11 2.21
C GLY A 58 6.37 2.41 3.68
N SER A 59 6.37 3.70 4.03
CA SER A 59 6.03 4.14 5.39
C SER A 59 4.56 3.98 5.78
N GLY A 60 3.69 3.68 4.81
CA GLY A 60 2.25 3.58 5.00
C GLY A 60 1.52 4.92 5.13
N ILE A 61 2.22 6.05 5.03
CA ILE A 61 1.67 7.38 5.33
C ILE A 61 0.41 7.72 4.52
N TRP A 62 0.36 7.36 3.24
CA TRP A 62 -0.82 7.61 2.42
C TRP A 62 -2.01 6.77 2.87
N LEU A 63 -1.78 5.50 3.16
CA LEU A 63 -2.85 4.61 3.63
C LEU A 63 -3.36 5.02 5.01
N THR A 64 -2.48 5.52 5.89
CA THR A 64 -2.85 6.12 7.18
C THR A 64 -3.74 7.35 7.00
N ASP A 65 -3.41 8.23 6.05
CA ASP A 65 -4.25 9.40 5.72
C ASP A 65 -5.60 8.97 5.14
N ILE A 66 -5.64 7.91 4.32
CA ILE A 66 -6.90 7.33 3.83
C ILE A 66 -7.74 6.79 4.98
N ALA A 67 -7.16 5.98 5.87
CA ALA A 67 -7.87 5.42 7.03
C ALA A 67 -8.42 6.51 7.96
N THR A 68 -7.73 7.66 8.05
CA THR A 68 -8.21 8.83 8.81
C THR A 68 -9.39 9.52 8.13
N GLN A 69 -9.37 9.64 6.79
CA GLN A 69 -10.42 10.32 6.03
C GLN A 69 -11.68 9.46 5.80
N TYR A 70 -11.50 8.14 5.76
CA TYR A 70 -12.52 7.13 5.53
C TYR A 70 -12.52 6.14 6.71
N PRO A 71 -13.04 6.54 7.89
CA PRO A 71 -12.94 5.76 9.11
C PRO A 71 -13.68 4.41 9.07
N HIS A 72 -14.58 4.23 8.10
CA HIS A 72 -15.29 2.97 7.86
C HIS A 72 -14.58 2.06 6.85
N ALA A 73 -13.50 2.53 6.22
CA ALA A 73 -12.72 1.74 5.26
C ALA A 73 -11.88 0.68 5.96
N GLN A 74 -11.76 -0.49 5.34
CA GLN A 74 -10.72 -1.47 5.68
C GLN A 74 -9.51 -1.24 4.77
N CYS A 75 -8.36 -0.96 5.37
CA CYS A 75 -7.15 -0.54 4.68
C CYS A 75 -6.05 -1.58 4.87
N ASP A 76 -5.52 -2.10 3.76
CA ASP A 76 -4.42 -3.08 3.76
C ASP A 76 -3.21 -2.52 2.97
N GLY A 77 -2.09 -2.32 3.66
CA GLY A 77 -0.83 -1.89 3.06
C GLY A 77 0.06 -3.09 2.77
N PHE A 78 0.68 -3.11 1.60
CA PHE A 78 1.57 -4.18 1.18
C PHE A 78 2.94 -3.62 0.82
N ASP A 79 4.02 -4.17 1.38
CA ASP A 79 5.38 -3.83 1.00
C ASP A 79 6.30 -5.04 1.10
N ILE A 80 7.41 -5.04 0.36
CA ILE A 80 8.39 -6.13 0.41
C ILE A 80 9.14 -6.16 1.76
N SER A 81 9.08 -5.07 2.55
CA SER A 81 9.70 -4.98 3.86
C SER A 81 8.81 -4.26 4.88
N ASP A 82 8.85 -4.74 6.13
CA ASP A 82 8.18 -4.12 7.29
C ASP A 82 8.97 -3.00 7.95
N LYS A 83 10.23 -2.77 7.54
CA LYS A 83 11.16 -1.86 8.24
C LYS A 83 10.68 -0.42 8.39
N GLN A 84 9.75 0.01 7.55
CA GLN A 84 9.23 1.38 7.55
C GLN A 84 7.75 1.44 7.94
N PHE A 85 7.11 0.31 8.25
CA PHE A 85 5.72 0.30 8.69
C PHE A 85 5.54 1.13 9.96
N PRO A 86 4.35 1.72 10.16
CA PRO A 86 4.03 2.40 11.41
C PRO A 86 4.16 1.44 12.61
N ALA A 87 4.52 1.98 13.76
CA ALA A 87 4.67 1.18 14.97
C ALA A 87 3.33 0.51 15.33
N SER A 88 3.36 -0.78 15.68
CA SER A 88 2.13 -1.53 16.00
C SER A 88 1.33 -0.95 17.15
N SER A 89 1.98 -0.22 18.08
CA SER A 89 1.29 0.48 19.18
C SER A 89 0.45 1.64 18.69
N ASP A 90 0.94 2.41 17.71
CA ASP A 90 0.19 3.52 17.13
C ASP A 90 -0.98 3.00 16.31
N LEU A 91 -0.77 1.96 15.51
CA LEU A 91 -1.84 1.30 14.74
C LEU A 91 -2.97 0.79 15.65
N LYS A 92 -2.63 0.10 16.76
CA LYS A 92 -3.65 -0.39 17.70
C LYS A 92 -4.41 0.74 18.40
N ARG A 93 -3.75 1.87 18.66
CA ARG A 93 -4.35 3.03 19.33
C ARG A 93 -5.30 3.77 18.39
N ASP A 94 -4.85 4.03 17.16
CA ASP A 94 -5.51 4.96 16.25
C ASP A 94 -6.44 4.22 15.25
N PHE A 95 -6.12 2.96 14.91
CA PHE A 95 -6.81 2.15 13.90
C PHE A 95 -6.94 0.68 14.32
N PRO A 96 -7.60 0.37 15.45
CA PRO A 96 -7.55 -0.94 16.09
C PRO A 96 -7.91 -2.11 15.16
N ASP A 97 -8.84 -1.89 14.23
CA ASP A 97 -9.32 -2.94 13.33
C ASP A 97 -9.32 -2.56 11.84
N SER A 98 -9.11 -1.28 11.49
CA SER A 98 -9.33 -0.75 10.14
C SER A 98 -8.07 -0.58 9.29
N LEU A 99 -6.86 -0.67 9.87
CA LEU A 99 -5.60 -0.49 9.13
C LEU A 99 -4.60 -1.60 9.46
N ARG A 100 -4.16 -2.32 8.42
CA ARG A 100 -3.23 -3.45 8.54
C ARG A 100 -2.11 -3.32 7.51
N PHE A 101 -0.93 -3.85 7.84
CA PHE A 101 0.23 -3.86 6.95
C PHE A 101 0.78 -5.27 6.83
N HIS A 102 1.20 -5.65 5.62
CA HIS A 102 1.58 -7.01 5.27
C HIS A 102 2.88 -7.01 4.47
N VAL A 103 3.81 -7.90 4.83
CA VAL A 103 5.02 -8.11 4.04
C VAL A 103 4.68 -8.96 2.82
N ARG A 104 4.66 -8.36 1.62
CA ARG A 104 4.35 -9.00 0.33
C ARG A 104 5.15 -8.34 -0.79
N ASP A 105 5.76 -9.16 -1.64
CA ASP A 105 6.38 -8.72 -2.88
C ASP A 105 5.30 -8.52 -3.96
N ALA A 106 5.22 -7.32 -4.53
CA ALA A 106 4.29 -7.00 -5.61
C ALA A 106 4.50 -7.86 -6.86
N THR A 107 5.68 -8.45 -7.03
CA THR A 107 6.09 -9.28 -8.17
C THR A 107 6.09 -10.78 -7.87
N ALA A 108 5.53 -11.19 -6.73
CA ALA A 108 5.41 -12.61 -6.39
C ALA A 108 4.56 -13.37 -7.41
N GLU A 109 4.98 -14.60 -7.76
CA GLU A 109 4.27 -15.45 -8.73
C GLU A 109 2.88 -15.90 -8.27
N GLY A 110 2.65 -15.95 -6.95
CA GLY A 110 1.35 -16.26 -6.35
C GLY A 110 0.53 -15.02 -5.96
N GLY A 111 0.93 -13.82 -6.42
CA GLY A 111 0.30 -12.56 -6.03
C GLY A 111 0.38 -12.30 -4.52
N TYR A 112 -0.67 -11.71 -3.97
CA TYR A 112 -0.75 -11.33 -2.54
C TYR A 112 -1.31 -12.45 -1.65
N GLY A 113 -1.80 -13.53 -2.25
CA GLY A 113 -2.50 -14.63 -1.58
C GLY A 113 -4.01 -14.59 -1.81
N LYS A 114 -4.65 -15.77 -1.79
CA LYS A 114 -6.07 -15.95 -2.14
C LYS A 114 -7.03 -15.15 -1.26
N ASP A 115 -6.68 -14.91 0.00
CA ASP A 115 -7.52 -14.16 0.94
C ASP A 115 -7.69 -12.68 0.55
N PHE A 116 -6.82 -12.17 -0.35
CA PHE A 116 -6.85 -10.80 -0.84
C PHE A 116 -7.38 -10.67 -2.27
N GLU A 117 -7.63 -11.78 -2.97
CA GLU A 117 -8.15 -11.75 -4.33
C GLU A 117 -9.60 -11.23 -4.37
N CYS A 118 -9.89 -10.34 -5.32
CA CYS A 118 -11.22 -9.77 -5.53
C CYS A 118 -11.83 -9.13 -4.27
N GLN A 119 -11.01 -8.51 -3.42
CA GLN A 119 -11.43 -7.95 -2.13
C GLN A 119 -11.52 -6.43 -2.11
N PHE A 120 -10.82 -5.73 -3.00
CA PHE A 120 -10.60 -4.29 -2.88
C PHE A 120 -11.42 -3.48 -3.86
N ASP A 121 -11.98 -2.37 -3.40
CA ASP A 121 -12.67 -1.38 -4.22
C ASP A 121 -11.64 -0.43 -4.86
N ILE A 122 -10.57 -0.13 -4.14
CA ILE A 122 -9.45 0.68 -4.63
C ILE A 122 -8.13 -0.04 -4.38
N VAL A 123 -7.29 -0.07 -5.41
CA VAL A 123 -5.89 -0.46 -5.31
C VAL A 123 -5.04 0.72 -5.76
N ALA A 124 -4.30 1.30 -4.82
CA ALA A 124 -3.36 2.38 -5.09
C ALA A 124 -1.97 1.81 -5.36
N VAL A 125 -1.29 2.36 -6.37
CA VAL A 125 0.11 2.08 -6.67
C VAL A 125 0.79 3.41 -6.97
N ARG A 126 1.83 3.76 -6.22
CA ARG A 126 2.53 5.04 -6.38
C ARG A 126 4.03 4.84 -6.38
N LEU A 127 4.73 5.49 -7.30
CA LEU A 127 6.20 5.55 -7.36
C LEU A 127 6.94 4.19 -7.43
N LEU A 128 6.25 3.09 -7.73
CA LEU A 128 6.83 1.74 -7.80
C LEU A 128 7.87 1.55 -8.92
N HIS A 129 7.94 2.48 -9.88
CA HIS A 129 8.88 2.46 -11.01
C HIS A 129 10.37 2.48 -10.61
N ILE A 130 10.71 2.89 -9.39
CA ILE A 130 12.10 2.90 -8.93
C ILE A 130 12.65 1.50 -8.62
N SER A 131 11.78 0.53 -8.39
CA SER A 131 12.15 -0.77 -7.81
C SER A 131 11.98 -1.96 -8.76
N ILE A 132 11.22 -1.81 -9.85
CA ILE A 132 10.90 -2.93 -10.73
C ILE A 132 10.96 -2.53 -12.21
N ALA A 133 11.40 -3.46 -13.06
CA ALA A 133 11.63 -3.22 -14.48
C ALA A 133 11.17 -4.39 -15.37
N GLY A 134 10.88 -4.08 -16.64
CA GLY A 134 10.55 -5.08 -17.66
C GLY A 134 9.36 -5.97 -17.27
N ALA A 135 9.54 -7.29 -17.34
CA ALA A 135 8.50 -8.28 -17.05
C ALA A 135 7.94 -8.20 -15.62
N GLN A 136 8.71 -7.66 -14.66
CA GLN A 136 8.23 -7.43 -13.30
C GLN A 136 7.08 -6.42 -13.26
N TRP A 137 7.07 -5.43 -14.15
CA TRP A 137 5.99 -4.45 -14.24
C TRP A 137 4.68 -5.10 -14.65
N THR A 138 4.72 -5.95 -15.69
CA THR A 138 3.56 -6.72 -16.14
C THR A 138 2.98 -7.55 -15.01
N ARG A 139 3.84 -8.25 -14.26
CA ARG A 139 3.41 -9.08 -13.13
C ARG A 139 2.83 -8.24 -11.98
N ALA A 140 3.49 -7.14 -11.60
CA ALA A 140 2.97 -6.26 -10.54
C ALA A 140 1.59 -5.70 -10.88
N VAL A 141 1.38 -5.29 -12.14
CA VAL A 141 0.07 -4.81 -12.61
C VAL A 141 -0.97 -5.94 -12.58
N GLN A 142 -0.63 -7.15 -13.03
CA GLN A 142 -1.54 -8.30 -12.98
C GLN A 142 -1.94 -8.63 -11.53
N ASN A 143 -0.96 -8.64 -10.62
CA ASN A 143 -1.19 -8.90 -9.19
C ASN A 143 -2.07 -7.81 -8.56
N ALA A 144 -1.84 -6.54 -8.89
CA ALA A 144 -2.65 -5.42 -8.43
C ALA A 144 -4.10 -5.50 -8.95
N ILE A 145 -4.30 -5.88 -10.22
CA ILE A 145 -5.63 -6.08 -10.79
C ILE A 145 -6.36 -7.24 -10.10
N ALA A 146 -5.67 -8.33 -9.76
CA ALA A 146 -6.27 -9.49 -9.09
C ALA A 146 -6.81 -9.18 -7.69
N LEU A 147 -6.36 -8.08 -7.06
CA LEU A 147 -6.91 -7.60 -5.80
C LEU A 147 -8.28 -6.94 -5.95
N LEU A 148 -8.56 -6.33 -7.11
CA LEU A 148 -9.78 -5.56 -7.34
C LEU A 148 -11.00 -6.48 -7.42
N LYS A 149 -12.09 -6.08 -6.75
CA LYS A 149 -13.42 -6.66 -6.98
C LYS A 149 -13.78 -6.55 -8.48
N PRO A 150 -14.54 -7.49 -9.05
CA PRO A 150 -15.03 -7.36 -10.43
C PRO A 150 -15.95 -6.14 -10.57
N GLY A 151 -15.66 -5.24 -11.52
CA GLY A 151 -16.42 -4.01 -11.78
C GLY A 151 -15.58 -2.98 -12.49
#